data_AF-A0A240ARP9-F1
#
_entry.id   AF-A0A240ARP9-F1
#
_cell.length_a   1.000
_cell.length_b   1.000
_cell.length_c   1.000
_cell.angle_alpha   90.00
_cell.angle_beta   90.00
_cell.angle_gamma   90.00
#
_symmetry.space_group_name_H-M   'P 1'
#
loop_
_entity.id
_entity.type
_entity.pdbx_description
1 polymer ?
#
loop_
_entity_poly.entity_id
_entity_poly.type
_entity_poly.pdbx_seq_one_letter_code
_entity_poly.pdbx_strand_id
1 'polypeptide(L)'
;MARREGWISRRRKGVQGKALEYHINSLPHGARNLLLLKEDAAVYEVERQDPLTVWIEYYYHLTESEREKMLSFLMREGIGGLLARITEEK
;
A
#
# COMPACT_ATOMS: atom_id res chain seq x y z
N MET A 1 -17.03 30.50 20.24
CA MET A 1 -16.97 31.04 18.84
C MET A 1 -15.52 30.96 18.38
N ALA A 2 -15.23 30.34 17.23
CA ALA A 2 -13.87 30.03 16.77
C ALA A 2 -12.88 31.22 16.85
N ARG A 3 -13.32 32.45 16.54
CA ARG A 3 -12.49 33.67 16.68
C ARG A 3 -12.16 34.04 18.13
N ARG A 4 -13.09 33.85 19.06
CA ARG A 4 -12.90 34.13 20.50
C ARG A 4 -12.00 33.09 21.17
N GLU A 5 -11.98 31.88 20.62
CA GLU A 5 -11.19 30.75 21.09
C GLU A 5 -9.82 30.65 20.39
N GLY A 6 -9.45 31.65 19.58
CA GLY A 6 -8.14 31.70 18.94
C GLY A 6 -7.86 30.57 17.94
N TRP A 7 -8.90 30.01 17.32
CA TRP A 7 -8.73 28.89 16.38
C TRP A 7 -7.83 29.30 15.20
N ILE A 8 -6.88 28.42 14.88
CA ILE A 8 -5.97 28.62 13.76
C ILE A 8 -6.79 28.56 12.48
N SER A 9 -6.75 29.64 11.69
CA SER A 9 -7.59 29.77 10.50
C SER A 9 -6.82 30.30 9.29
N ARG A 10 -7.27 29.92 8.10
CA ARG A 10 -6.72 30.37 6.82
C ARG A 10 -7.84 30.72 5.87
N ARG A 11 -7.70 31.83 5.15
CA ARG A 11 -8.65 32.19 4.09
C ARG A 11 -8.38 31.36 2.83
N ARG A 12 -9.43 30.73 2.31
CA ARG A 12 -9.35 29.97 1.06
C ARG A 12 -9.31 30.92 -0.13
N LYS A 13 -8.38 30.70 -1.05
CA LYS A 13 -8.26 31.47 -2.31
C LYS A 13 -8.97 30.70 -3.44
N GLY A 14 -9.51 31.42 -4.43
CA GLY A 14 -10.10 30.80 -5.62
C GLY A 14 -11.52 30.25 -5.47
N VAL A 15 -12.26 30.68 -4.45
CA VAL A 15 -13.68 30.31 -4.23
C VAL A 15 -14.58 31.55 -4.28
N GLN A 16 -15.75 31.42 -4.88
CA GLN A 16 -16.75 32.48 -4.93
C GLN A 16 -17.37 32.68 -3.54
N GLY A 17 -16.91 33.70 -2.81
CA GLY A 17 -17.42 34.06 -1.48
C GLY A 17 -16.34 34.19 -0.40
N LYS A 18 -16.76 34.22 0.87
CA LYS A 18 -15.87 34.27 2.05
C LYS A 18 -15.76 32.87 2.66
N ALA A 19 -14.82 32.06 2.18
CA ALA A 19 -14.51 30.75 2.76
C ALA A 19 -13.29 30.83 3.70
N LEU A 20 -13.43 30.25 4.90
CA LEU A 20 -12.40 30.18 5.92
C LEU A 20 -12.22 28.73 6.36
N GLU A 21 -10.99 28.24 6.34
CA GLU A 21 -10.62 26.92 6.83
C GLU A 21 -10.05 27.06 8.25
N TYR A 22 -10.32 26.07 9.10
CA TYR A 22 -9.74 25.97 10.44
C TYR A 22 -8.86 24.73 10.55
N HIS A 23 -7.78 24.83 11.32
CA HIS A 23 -6.90 23.69 11.58
C HIS A 23 -7.59 22.68 12.49
N ILE A 24 -7.44 21.37 12.22
CA ILE A 24 -8.08 20.28 12.98
C ILE A 24 -7.78 20.35 14.48
N ASN A 25 -6.56 20.72 14.85
CA ASN A 25 -6.15 20.89 16.25
C ASN A 25 -6.88 22.02 17.00
N SER A 26 -7.57 22.91 16.28
CA SER A 26 -8.40 23.95 16.92
C SER A 26 -9.73 23.40 17.43
N LEU A 27 -10.12 22.19 17.00
CA LEU A 27 -11.36 21.56 17.46
C LEU A 27 -11.21 21.03 18.90
N PRO A 28 -12.26 21.17 19.74
CA PRO A 28 -12.30 20.55 21.05
C PRO A 28 -12.02 19.04 20.99
N HIS A 29 -11.39 18.49 22.03
CA HIS A 29 -11.03 17.07 22.07
C HIS A 29 -12.23 16.14 21.87
N GLY A 30 -13.39 16.46 22.44
CA GLY A 30 -14.61 15.69 22.24
C GLY A 30 -15.09 15.68 20.78
N ALA A 31 -14.97 16.82 20.08
CA ALA A 31 -15.33 16.90 18.66
C ALA A 31 -14.37 16.11 17.79
N ARG A 32 -13.05 16.14 18.07
CA ARG A 32 -12.05 15.34 17.37
C ARG A 32 -12.30 13.84 17.55
N ASN A 33 -12.55 13.40 18.78
CA ASN A 33 -12.85 11.99 19.07
C ASN A 33 -14.08 11.51 18.30
N LEU A 34 -15.14 12.32 18.27
CA LEU A 34 -16.36 11.98 17.51
C LEU A 34 -16.13 11.92 16.00
N LEU A 35 -15.23 12.76 15.47
CA LEU A 35 -14.86 12.70 14.05
C LEU A 35 -14.05 11.44 13.74
N LEU A 36 -13.06 11.10 14.58
CA LEU A 36 -12.29 9.86 14.43
C LEU A 36 -13.17 8.61 14.54
N LEU A 37 -14.13 8.59 15.47
CA LEU A 37 -15.05 7.46 15.64
C LEU A 37 -15.99 7.25 14.44
N LYS A 38 -16.19 8.28 13.63
CA LYS A 38 -17.06 8.25 12.44
C LYS A 38 -16.28 8.16 11.12
N GLU A 39 -14.95 8.17 11.19
CA GLU A 39 -14.11 8.02 10.03
C GLU A 39 -14.01 6.53 9.70
N ASP A 40 -14.39 6.17 8.47
CA ASP A 40 -14.13 4.83 7.97
C ASP A 40 -12.62 4.65 7.82
N ALA A 41 -12.09 3.52 8.30
CA ALA A 41 -10.68 3.23 8.17
C ALA A 41 -10.26 3.29 6.70
N ALA A 42 -9.23 4.08 6.40
CA ALA A 42 -8.64 4.08 5.06
C ALA A 42 -8.15 2.66 4.73
N VAL A 43 -8.75 2.06 3.70
CA VAL A 43 -8.37 0.74 3.21
C VAL A 43 -7.08 0.89 2.42
N TYR A 44 -5.94 0.77 3.10
CA TYR A 44 -4.65 0.60 2.46
C TYR A 44 -4.48 -0.86 2.05
N GLU A 45 -5.29 -1.32 1.10
CA GLU A 45 -5.01 -2.58 0.40
C GLU A 45 -3.86 -2.31 -0.58
N VAL A 46 -2.65 -2.72 -0.19
CA VAL A 46 -1.64 -3.05 -1.20
C VAL A 46 -2.25 -4.22 -1.97
N GLU A 47 -2.60 -4.01 -3.24
CA GLU A 47 -3.06 -5.08 -4.13
C GLU A 47 -2.06 -6.22 -4.03
N ARG A 48 -2.45 -7.30 -3.34
CA ARG A 48 -1.64 -8.52 -3.31
C ARG A 48 -1.75 -9.08 -4.71
N GLN A 49 -0.69 -8.90 -5.50
CA GLN A 49 -0.58 -9.56 -6.80
C GLN A 49 -0.82 -11.05 -6.59
N ASP A 50 -1.66 -11.63 -7.46
CA ASP A 50 -1.89 -13.06 -7.45
C ASP A 50 -0.52 -13.76 -7.56
N PRO A 51 -0.14 -14.62 -6.59
CA PRO A 51 1.14 -15.30 -6.61
C PRO A 51 1.41 -16.01 -7.95
N LEU A 52 0.37 -16.52 -8.62
CA LEU A 52 0.52 -17.16 -9.92
C LEU A 52 0.98 -16.17 -11.01
N THR A 53 0.43 -14.96 -11.02
CA THR A 53 0.84 -13.90 -11.95
C THR A 53 2.33 -13.59 -11.80
N VAL A 54 2.80 -13.46 -10.56
CA VAL A 54 4.21 -13.21 -10.26
C VAL A 54 5.10 -14.34 -10.80
N TRP A 55 4.71 -15.60 -10.60
CA TRP A 55 5.45 -16.75 -11.14
C TRP A 55 5.50 -16.76 -12.67
N ILE A 56 4.38 -16.41 -13.32
CA ILE A 56 4.29 -16.33 -14.78
C ILE A 56 5.21 -15.23 -15.32
N GLU A 57 5.23 -14.06 -14.68
CA GLU A 57 6.12 -12.96 -15.06
C GLU A 57 7.60 -13.37 -14.95
N TYR A 58 7.99 -14.01 -13.86
CA TYR A 58 9.36 -14.53 -13.70
C TYR A 58 9.74 -15.55 -14.78
N TYR A 59 8.81 -16.44 -15.15
CA TYR A 59 9.04 -17.36 -16.26
C TYR A 59 9.33 -16.61 -17.57
N TYR A 60 8.59 -15.53 -17.84
CA TYR A 60 8.80 -14.71 -19.04
C TYR A 60 10.09 -13.89 -19.01
N HIS A 61 10.62 -13.56 -17.83
CA HIS A 61 11.92 -12.90 -17.68
C HIS A 61 13.12 -13.81 -18.00
N LEU A 62 12.95 -15.12 -17.94
CA LEU A 62 14.00 -16.07 -18.33
C LEU A 62 14.18 -16.09 -19.84
N THR A 63 15.44 -16.18 -20.29
CA THR A 63 15.77 -16.51 -21.67
C THR A 63 15.33 -17.93 -22.01
N GLU A 64 15.20 -18.24 -23.30
CA GLU A 64 14.83 -19.59 -23.77
C GLU A 64 15.78 -20.66 -23.22
N SER A 65 17.09 -20.40 -23.24
CA SER A 65 18.10 -21.31 -22.71
C SER A 65 18.00 -21.54 -21.19
N GLU A 66 17.57 -20.53 -20.43
CA GLU A 66 17.36 -20.64 -18.99
C GLU A 66 16.09 -21.40 -18.68
N ARG A 67 15.02 -21.19 -19.46
CA ARG A 67 13.78 -21.97 -19.36
C ARG A 67 14.03 -23.45 -19.63
N GLU A 68 14.77 -23.78 -20.68
CA GLU A 68 15.11 -25.17 -21.00
C GLU A 68 15.90 -25.84 -19.88
N LYS A 69 16.89 -25.15 -19.30
CA LYS A 69 17.67 -25.64 -18.16
C LYS A 69 16.79 -25.84 -16.93
N MET A 70 15.95 -24.85 -16.61
CA MET A 70 15.03 -24.92 -15.47
C MET A 70 14.03 -26.07 -15.63
N LEU A 71 13.40 -26.23 -16.81
CA LEU A 71 12.47 -27.32 -17.09
C LEU A 71 13.16 -28.67 -17.02
N SER A 72 14.34 -28.81 -17.61
CA SER A 72 15.13 -30.06 -17.56
C SER A 72 15.50 -30.44 -16.13
N PHE A 73 15.85 -29.45 -15.31
CA PHE A 73 16.13 -29.64 -13.89
C PHE A 73 14.86 -30.08 -13.13
N LEU A 74 13.75 -29.36 -13.31
CA LEU A 74 12.48 -29.67 -12.64
C LEU A 74 11.94 -31.04 -13.02
N MET A 75 12.11 -31.48 -14.27
CA MET A 75 11.72 -32.83 -14.70
C MET A 75 12.58 -33.93 -14.05
N ARG A 76 13.84 -33.63 -13.71
CA ARG A 76 14.78 -34.62 -13.15
C ARG A 76 14.79 -34.66 -11.62
N GLU A 77 14.79 -33.50 -10.98
CA GLU A 77 14.98 -33.36 -9.53
C GLU A 77 13.73 -32.80 -8.82
N GLY A 78 12.72 -32.37 -9.58
CA GLY A 78 11.48 -31.81 -9.03
C GLY A 78 11.66 -30.47 -8.33
N ILE A 79 10.55 -29.93 -7.82
CA ILE A 79 10.58 -28.70 -7.02
C ILE A 79 11.33 -28.92 -5.69
N GLY A 80 11.32 -30.13 -5.15
CA GLY A 80 12.03 -30.48 -3.90
C GLY A 80 13.55 -30.33 -4.04
N GLY A 81 14.12 -30.78 -5.17
CA GLY A 81 15.54 -30.58 -5.46
C GLY A 81 15.92 -29.11 -5.65
N LEU A 82 15.02 -28.30 -6.21
CA LEU A 82 15.21 -26.86 -6.31
C LEU A 82 15.26 -26.22 -4.91
N LEU A 83 14.27 -26.54 -4.07
CA LEU A 83 14.17 -26.01 -2.72
C LEU A 83 15.40 -26.37 -1.88
N ALA A 84 15.87 -27.62 -1.95
CA ALA A 84 17.05 -28.06 -1.23
C ALA A 84 18.28 -27.19 -1.56
N ARG A 85 18.55 -26.94 -2.85
CA ARG A 85 19.70 -26.14 -3.31
C ARG A 85 19.63 -24.68 -2.87
N ILE A 86 18.45 -24.06 -2.93
CA ILE A 86 18.29 -22.65 -2.50
C ILE A 86 18.28 -22.51 -0.96
N THR A 87 17.97 -23.59 -0.22
CA THR A 87 18.04 -23.59 1.24
C THR A 87 19.42 -23.90 1.79
N GLU A 88 20.24 -24.63 1.05
CA GLU A 88 21.62 -24.98 1.41
C GLU A 88 22.62 -23.83 1.20
N GLU A 89 22.26 -22.78 0.45
CA GLU A 89 23.08 -21.55 0.28
C GLU A 89 23.03 -20.58 1.49
N LYS A 90 23.00 -21.11 2.72
CA LYS A 90 23.15 -20.32 3.96
C LYS A 90 24.45 -20.59 4.69
#